data_AF-L7FP73-F1
#
_entry.id   AF-L7FP73-F1
#
_cell.length_a   1.000
_cell.length_b   1.000
_cell.length_c   1.000
_cell.angle_alpha   90.00
_cell.angle_beta   90.00
_cell.angle_gamma   90.00
#
_symmetry.space_group_name_H-M   'P 1'
#
loop_
_entity.id
_entity.type
_entity.pdbx_description
1 polymer ?
#
loop_
_entity_poly.entity_id
_entity_poly.type
_entity_poly.pdbx_seq_one_letter_code
_entity_poly.pdbx_strand_id
1 'polypeptide(L)'
;MLYQLQALTNPRLHNETGRLELIPRDEIPFGIPGCSYATAPFTHVNPSGSRFSDGSYGVLYLADSMETALAEVRHHQELYWSGVVGLNFERFVFRGLSCQFDEAGLLDATTVALTDPIYDPNDYSAARQFGRQLRQDGFAGLRYRSVRKPGQHCWALMTPRNVLSIVQTAHYEMIWNAGITSVSAIGEVSP
;
A
#
# COMPACT_ATOMS: atom_id res chain seq x y z
N MET A 1 1.30 12.94 -31.41
CA MET A 1 2.73 13.33 -31.37
C MET A 1 3.04 14.49 -30.41
N LEU A 2 2.14 15.45 -30.16
CA LEU A 2 2.39 16.54 -29.18
C LEU A 2 2.22 16.13 -27.70
N TYR A 3 1.37 15.13 -27.41
CA TYR A 3 1.12 14.62 -26.05
C TYR A 3 2.32 13.88 -25.43
N GLN A 4 3.11 13.17 -26.24
CA GLN A 4 4.25 12.39 -25.76
C GLN A 4 5.45 13.26 -25.36
N LEU A 5 5.56 14.48 -25.89
CA LEU A 5 6.62 15.43 -25.53
C LEU A 5 6.28 16.25 -24.27
N GLN A 6 5.00 16.55 -24.02
CA GLN A 6 4.58 17.23 -22.78
C GLN A 6 4.63 16.31 -21.55
N ALA A 7 4.53 14.99 -21.72
CA ALA A 7 4.63 14.04 -20.61
C ALA A 7 6.03 13.97 -19.98
N LEU A 8 7.08 14.25 -20.75
CA LEU A 8 8.48 14.22 -20.29
C LEU A 8 8.85 15.38 -19.37
N THR A 9 8.13 16.51 -19.43
CA THR A 9 8.45 17.73 -18.68
C THR A 9 7.34 18.18 -17.75
N ASN A 10 6.23 17.44 -17.66
CA ASN A 10 5.11 17.79 -16.78
C ASN A 10 5.12 16.88 -15.53
N PRO A 11 5.52 17.40 -14.36
CA PRO A 11 5.59 16.63 -13.12
C PRO A 11 4.24 16.01 -12.72
N ARG A 12 3.11 16.60 -13.12
CA ARG A 12 1.78 16.03 -12.86
C ARG A 12 1.51 14.78 -13.68
N LEU A 13 1.87 14.77 -14.96
CA LEU A 13 1.70 13.58 -15.81
C LEU A 13 2.63 12.45 -15.35
N HIS A 14 3.85 12.77 -14.92
CA HIS A 14 4.77 11.79 -14.33
C HIS A 14 4.24 11.20 -13.01
N ASN A 15 3.65 12.01 -12.13
CA ASN A 15 2.97 11.53 -10.92
C ASN A 15 1.68 10.75 -11.20
N GLU A 16 1.07 10.90 -12.37
CA GLU A 16 -0.13 10.16 -12.75
C GLU A 16 0.20 8.81 -13.41
N THR A 17 1.28 8.75 -14.20
CA THR A 17 1.76 7.50 -14.82
C THR A 17 2.65 6.66 -13.91
N GLY A 18 3.36 7.28 -12.96
CA GLY A 18 4.41 6.65 -12.17
C GLY A 18 5.56 6.09 -13.03
N ARG A 19 6.50 5.36 -12.41
CA ARG A 19 7.57 4.65 -13.14
C ARG A 19 7.09 3.29 -13.62
N LEU A 20 6.41 3.27 -14.77
CA LEU A 20 5.90 2.04 -15.38
C LEU A 20 7.02 1.04 -15.71
N GLU A 21 8.26 1.48 -15.90
CA GLU A 21 9.41 0.56 -16.06
C GLU A 21 9.69 -0.34 -14.86
N LEU A 22 9.11 -0.05 -13.68
CA LEU A 22 9.27 -0.88 -12.48
C LEU A 22 8.40 -2.15 -12.49
N ILE A 23 7.47 -2.28 -13.44
CA ILE A 23 6.58 -3.43 -13.54
C ILE A 23 6.76 -4.08 -14.92
N PRO A 24 7.06 -5.38 -14.99
CA PRO A 24 6.97 -6.13 -16.24
C PRO A 24 5.57 -6.01 -16.84
N ARG A 25 5.48 -5.73 -18.14
CA ARG A 25 4.19 -5.43 -18.79
C ARG A 25 3.19 -6.60 -18.70
N ASP A 26 3.68 -7.83 -18.64
CA ASP A 26 2.91 -9.05 -18.48
C ASP A 26 2.41 -9.27 -17.03
N GLU A 27 2.90 -8.51 -16.06
CA GLU A 27 2.36 -8.49 -14.69
C GLU A 27 1.21 -7.50 -14.52
N ILE A 28 1.07 -6.52 -15.43
CA ILE A 28 0.01 -5.52 -15.33
C ILE A 28 -1.34 -6.16 -15.68
N PRO A 29 -2.33 -6.14 -14.76
CA PRO A 29 -3.65 -6.71 -15.01
C PRO A 29 -4.49 -5.74 -15.86
N PHE A 30 -4.18 -5.62 -17.14
CA PHE A 30 -4.94 -4.75 -18.04
C PHE A 30 -6.41 -5.21 -18.13
N GLY A 31 -7.33 -4.24 -18.17
CA GLY A 31 -8.76 -4.49 -18.32
C GLY A 31 -9.54 -4.67 -17.03
N ILE A 32 -8.88 -4.77 -15.87
CA ILE A 32 -9.60 -4.83 -14.59
C ILE A 32 -10.15 -3.44 -14.19
N PRO A 33 -11.29 -3.37 -13.48
CA PRO A 33 -11.70 -2.16 -12.78
C PRO A 33 -10.62 -1.73 -11.78
N GLY A 34 -10.16 -0.48 -11.87
CA GLY A 34 -9.15 0.07 -10.95
C GLY A 34 -7.72 -0.40 -11.19
N CYS A 35 -7.36 -0.78 -12.43
CA CYS A 35 -6.00 -1.16 -12.81
C CYS A 35 -4.92 -0.13 -12.38
N SER A 36 -5.24 1.17 -12.40
CA SER A 36 -4.34 2.22 -11.88
C SER A 36 -4.10 2.11 -10.37
N TYR A 37 -5.12 1.80 -9.57
CA TYR A 37 -4.96 1.55 -8.14
C TYR A 37 -4.13 0.29 -7.88
N ALA A 38 -4.30 -0.76 -8.68
CA ALA A 38 -3.55 -2.00 -8.54
C ALA A 38 -2.05 -1.79 -8.83
N THR A 39 -1.72 -0.95 -9.80
CA THR A 39 -0.33 -0.72 -10.25
C THR A 39 0.38 0.38 -9.48
N ALA A 40 -0.35 1.34 -8.91
CA ALA A 40 0.24 2.51 -8.23
C ALA A 40 1.30 2.19 -7.16
N PRO A 41 1.14 1.18 -6.28
CA PRO A 41 2.16 0.86 -5.27
C PRO A 41 3.50 0.40 -5.86
N PHE A 42 3.47 -0.11 -7.09
CA PHE A 42 4.64 -0.62 -7.81
C PHE A 42 5.30 0.45 -8.69
N THR A 43 4.57 1.48 -9.10
CA THR A 43 5.10 2.60 -9.88
C THR A 43 5.48 3.82 -9.04
N HIS A 44 4.95 3.96 -7.82
CA HIS A 44 5.19 5.05 -6.87
C HIS A 44 5.88 4.54 -5.60
N VAL A 45 7.00 3.84 -5.79
CA VAL A 45 7.73 3.22 -4.68
C VAL A 45 8.30 4.28 -3.74
N ASN A 46 8.00 4.14 -2.43
CA ASN A 46 8.61 4.96 -1.40
C ASN A 46 10.09 4.57 -1.21
N PRO A 47 11.06 5.47 -1.47
CA PRO A 47 12.48 5.16 -1.32
C PRO A 47 12.89 4.85 0.12
N SER A 48 12.13 5.30 1.13
CA SER A 48 12.35 4.97 2.54
C SER A 48 11.90 3.54 2.90
N GLY A 49 11.26 2.84 1.95
CA GLY A 49 10.77 1.47 2.09
C GLY A 49 9.42 1.37 2.81
N SER A 50 9.07 0.13 3.12
CA SER A 50 7.88 -0.29 3.86
C SER A 50 8.25 -1.50 4.74
N ARG A 51 7.26 -2.25 5.25
CA ARG A 51 7.51 -3.43 6.10
C ARG A 51 8.28 -4.52 5.35
N PHE A 52 7.81 -4.92 4.17
CA PHE A 52 8.39 -5.99 3.35
C PHE A 52 9.14 -5.47 2.12
N SER A 53 9.56 -4.21 2.11
CA SER A 53 10.41 -3.65 1.05
C SER A 53 11.37 -2.61 1.62
N ASP A 54 12.61 -2.64 1.14
CA ASP A 54 13.64 -1.65 1.43
C ASP A 54 13.51 -0.37 0.59
N GLY A 55 12.51 -0.29 -0.29
CA GLY A 55 12.29 0.84 -1.20
C GLY A 55 12.87 0.63 -2.60
N SER A 56 13.51 -0.52 -2.87
CA SER A 56 13.98 -0.88 -4.22
C SER A 56 12.86 -1.41 -5.13
N TYR A 57 11.73 -1.83 -4.57
CA TYR A 57 10.54 -2.29 -5.29
C TYR A 57 9.26 -1.94 -4.53
N GLY A 58 8.15 -1.88 -5.25
CA GLY A 58 6.84 -1.62 -4.64
C GLY A 58 6.15 -2.86 -4.14
N VAL A 59 5.23 -2.66 -3.20
CA VAL A 59 4.42 -3.71 -2.57
C VAL A 59 3.01 -3.15 -2.39
N LEU A 60 2.00 -3.89 -2.84
CA LEU A 60 0.61 -3.54 -2.56
C LEU A 60 0.19 -4.17 -1.22
N TYR A 61 -0.12 -3.32 -0.25
CA TYR A 61 -0.60 -3.73 1.06
C TYR A 61 -2.12 -3.74 1.10
N LEU A 62 -2.70 -4.84 1.56
CA LEU A 62 -4.14 -5.02 1.75
C LEU A 62 -4.39 -5.46 3.20
N ALA A 63 -5.61 -5.21 3.68
CA ALA A 63 -6.05 -5.64 4.99
C ALA A 63 -7.44 -6.27 4.91
N ASP A 64 -7.77 -7.13 5.88
CA ASP A 64 -8.98 -7.96 5.85
C ASP A 64 -10.28 -7.18 6.02
N SER A 65 -10.18 -5.97 6.56
CA SER A 65 -11.29 -5.06 6.76
C SER A 65 -10.80 -3.63 6.60
N MET A 66 -11.74 -2.75 6.27
CA MET A 66 -11.48 -1.32 6.18
C MET A 66 -10.96 -0.75 7.50
N GLU A 67 -11.47 -1.25 8.64
CA GLU A 67 -10.99 -0.84 9.95
C GLU A 67 -9.52 -1.21 10.18
N THR A 68 -9.08 -2.40 9.75
CA THR A 68 -7.66 -2.80 9.82
C THR A 68 -6.81 -1.92 8.90
N ALA A 69 -7.27 -1.66 7.67
CA ALA A 69 -6.59 -0.79 6.72
C ALA A 69 -6.41 0.63 7.29
N LEU A 70 -7.46 1.20 7.90
CA LEU A 70 -7.40 2.52 8.53
C LEU A 70 -6.46 2.56 9.72
N ALA A 71 -6.36 1.48 10.51
CA ALA A 71 -5.41 1.40 11.62
C ALA A 71 -3.95 1.43 11.14
N GLU A 72 -3.63 0.70 10.06
CA GLU A 72 -2.30 0.72 9.43
C GLU A 72 -1.99 2.10 8.84
N VAL A 73 -2.93 2.68 8.08
CA VAL A 73 -2.76 4.02 7.48
C VAL A 73 -2.57 5.07 8.56
N ARG A 74 -3.40 5.08 9.62
CA ARG A 74 -3.27 6.02 10.74
C ARG A 74 -1.87 5.97 11.34
N HIS A 75 -1.36 4.77 11.65
CA HIS A 75 -0.05 4.63 12.25
C HIS A 75 1.06 5.21 11.36
N HIS A 76 1.02 4.91 10.05
CA HIS A 76 2.03 5.40 9.12
C HIS A 76 1.93 6.92 8.87
N GLN A 77 0.71 7.46 8.81
CA GLN A 77 0.50 8.91 8.68
C GLN A 77 0.93 9.66 9.95
N GLU A 78 0.65 9.12 11.14
CA GLU A 78 1.11 9.68 12.41
C GLU A 78 2.63 9.85 12.42
N LEU A 79 3.37 8.77 12.07
CA LEU A 79 4.82 8.80 12.02
C LEU A 79 5.33 9.81 10.99
N TYR A 80 4.76 9.79 9.78
CA TYR A 80 5.16 10.71 8.72
C TYR A 80 4.90 12.18 9.10
N TRP A 81 3.68 12.51 9.53
CA TRP A 81 3.26 13.86 9.88
C TRP A 81 3.96 14.42 11.11
N SER A 82 4.33 13.57 12.07
CA SER A 82 5.14 13.99 13.22
C SER A 82 6.52 14.54 12.83
N GLY A 83 7.05 14.14 11.66
CA GLY A 83 8.30 14.64 11.11
C GLY A 83 8.17 15.89 10.22
N VAL A 84 6.96 16.35 9.93
CA VAL A 84 6.72 17.50 9.03
C VAL A 84 6.74 18.81 9.82
N VAL A 85 7.80 19.59 9.63
CA VAL A 85 7.94 20.91 10.28
C VAL A 85 6.85 21.87 9.79
N GLY A 86 6.13 22.48 10.74
CA GLY A 86 5.10 23.48 10.45
C GLY A 86 3.70 22.91 10.19
N LEU A 87 3.51 21.60 10.30
CA LEU A 87 2.19 20.98 10.18
C LEU A 87 1.35 21.21 11.45
N ASN A 88 0.37 22.12 11.36
CA ASN A 88 -0.46 22.55 12.49
C ASN A 88 -1.81 21.81 12.53
N PHE A 89 -2.94 22.53 12.41
CA PHE A 89 -4.24 21.92 12.24
C PHE A 89 -4.48 21.68 10.76
N GLU A 90 -4.62 20.41 10.36
CA GLU A 90 -4.84 20.06 8.96
C GLU A 90 -5.86 18.93 8.82
N ARG A 91 -6.58 18.95 7.70
CA ARG A 91 -7.63 17.99 7.36
C ARG A 91 -7.27 17.26 6.07
N PHE A 92 -7.03 15.96 6.18
CA PHE A 92 -6.65 15.11 5.06
C PHE A 92 -7.81 14.20 4.65
N VAL A 93 -8.04 14.06 3.34
CA VAL A 93 -9.07 13.18 2.80
C VAL A 93 -8.42 12.01 2.05
N PHE A 94 -8.84 10.80 2.42
CA PHE A 94 -8.39 9.53 1.87
C PHE A 94 -9.54 8.85 1.13
N ARG A 95 -9.18 7.98 0.17
CA ARG A 95 -10.12 7.11 -0.53
C ARG A 95 -10.06 5.73 0.11
N GLY A 96 -11.20 5.22 0.54
CA GLY A 96 -11.36 3.81 0.90
C GLY A 96 -11.42 2.97 -0.37
N LEU A 97 -10.61 1.93 -0.44
CA LEU A 97 -10.54 1.04 -1.59
C LEU A 97 -10.89 -0.39 -1.16
N SER A 98 -11.73 -1.06 -1.95
CA SER A 98 -11.99 -2.49 -1.84
C SER A 98 -11.27 -3.21 -2.97
N CYS A 99 -10.53 -4.26 -2.64
CA CYS A 99 -9.71 -5.02 -3.58
C CYS A 99 -10.20 -6.47 -3.61
N GLN A 100 -10.52 -6.97 -4.80
CA GLN A 100 -10.67 -8.40 -5.06
C GLN A 100 -9.39 -8.91 -5.72
N PHE A 101 -8.87 -10.03 -5.23
CA PHE A 101 -7.62 -10.62 -5.71
C PHE A 101 -7.61 -12.13 -5.45
N ASP A 102 -6.73 -12.84 -6.14
CA ASP A 102 -6.48 -14.27 -5.93
C ASP A 102 -5.29 -14.49 -4.97
N GLU A 103 -5.48 -15.32 -3.94
CA GLU A 103 -4.42 -15.70 -2.99
C GLU A 103 -3.48 -16.79 -3.54
N ALA A 104 -3.69 -17.26 -4.77
CA ALA A 104 -2.83 -18.25 -5.42
C ALA A 104 -1.36 -17.81 -5.45
N GLY A 105 -0.48 -18.68 -4.92
CA GLY A 105 0.97 -18.45 -4.90
C GLY A 105 1.46 -17.51 -3.79
N LEU A 106 0.59 -17.10 -2.87
CA LEU A 106 1.01 -16.39 -1.66
C LEU A 106 1.55 -17.35 -0.61
N LEU A 107 2.60 -16.93 0.10
CA LEU A 107 3.03 -17.61 1.31
C LEU A 107 2.14 -17.23 2.50
N ASP A 108 2.04 -18.14 3.47
CA ASP A 108 1.27 -17.94 4.69
C ASP A 108 2.18 -17.80 5.93
N ALA A 109 2.49 -16.56 6.28
CA ALA A 109 3.18 -16.21 7.53
C ALA A 109 2.25 -16.14 8.74
N THR A 110 0.94 -16.42 8.60
CA THR A 110 0.08 -16.57 9.78
C THR A 110 0.43 -17.83 10.58
N THR A 111 1.27 -18.72 10.06
CA THR A 111 1.81 -19.84 10.86
C THR A 111 2.98 -19.41 11.76
N VAL A 112 3.61 -18.28 11.47
CA VAL A 112 4.77 -17.76 12.22
C VAL A 112 4.31 -17.06 13.51
N ALA A 113 5.05 -17.24 14.59
CA ALA A 113 4.75 -16.63 15.89
C ALA A 113 4.86 -15.09 15.83
N LEU A 114 3.99 -14.37 16.54
CA LEU A 114 4.06 -12.90 16.61
C LEU A 114 5.33 -12.36 17.30
N THR A 115 6.08 -13.23 17.99
CA THR A 115 7.40 -12.91 18.56
C THR A 115 8.52 -12.98 17.53
N ASP A 116 8.25 -13.45 16.32
CA ASP A 116 9.23 -13.49 15.25
C ASP A 116 9.60 -12.06 14.79
N PRO A 117 10.87 -11.77 14.49
CA PRO A 117 11.32 -10.46 14.04
C PRO A 117 10.58 -9.87 12.83
N ILE A 118 9.96 -10.68 11.96
CA ILE A 118 9.15 -10.15 10.85
C ILE A 118 7.91 -9.36 11.32
N TYR A 119 7.48 -9.62 12.56
CA TYR A 119 6.35 -8.97 13.23
C TYR A 119 6.78 -7.84 14.16
N ASP A 120 8.05 -7.43 14.17
CA ASP A 120 8.46 -6.29 14.97
C ASP A 120 7.65 -5.03 14.56
N PRO A 121 7.07 -4.29 15.53
CA PRO A 121 6.23 -3.15 15.23
C PRO A 121 7.02 -1.97 14.66
N ASN A 122 8.31 -1.82 14.94
CA ASN A 122 9.08 -0.61 14.63
C ASN A 122 10.34 -0.89 13.80
N ASP A 123 10.97 -2.05 13.96
CA ASP A 123 12.14 -2.47 13.19
C ASP A 123 11.74 -3.36 12.02
N TYR A 124 11.81 -2.84 10.81
CA TYR A 124 11.46 -3.58 9.60
C TYR A 124 12.63 -4.34 8.99
N SER A 125 13.79 -4.42 9.65
CA SER A 125 15.00 -5.05 9.08
C SER A 125 14.78 -6.51 8.67
N ALA A 126 14.24 -7.34 9.57
CA ALA A 126 13.95 -8.75 9.29
C ALA A 126 12.82 -8.91 8.26
N ALA A 127 11.75 -8.13 8.38
CA ALA A 127 10.64 -8.15 7.43
C ALA A 127 11.08 -7.73 6.02
N ARG A 128 11.97 -6.74 5.88
CA ARG A 128 12.54 -6.33 4.59
C ARG A 128 13.44 -7.39 3.99
N GLN A 129 14.25 -8.06 4.80
CA GLN A 129 15.05 -9.20 4.34
C GLN A 129 14.15 -10.31 3.79
N PHE A 130 13.09 -10.65 4.53
CA PHE A 130 12.12 -11.64 4.10
C PHE A 130 11.38 -11.22 2.83
N GLY A 131 10.95 -9.96 2.74
CA GLY A 131 10.34 -9.39 1.54
C GLY A 131 11.23 -9.48 0.30
N ARG A 132 12.54 -9.22 0.45
CA ARG A 132 13.50 -9.36 -0.65
C ARG A 132 13.59 -10.80 -1.11
N GLN A 133 13.64 -11.74 -0.18
CA GLN A 133 13.69 -13.17 -0.48
C GLN A 133 12.42 -13.62 -1.23
N LEU A 134 11.23 -13.23 -0.74
CA LEU A 134 9.96 -13.50 -1.41
C LEU A 134 9.96 -13.08 -2.88
N ARG A 135 10.47 -11.87 -3.15
CA ARG A 135 10.57 -11.33 -4.51
C ARG A 135 11.60 -12.09 -5.36
N GLN A 136 12.76 -12.42 -4.79
CA GLN A 136 13.82 -13.17 -5.50
C GLN A 136 13.36 -14.58 -5.89
N ASP A 137 12.58 -15.22 -5.03
CA ASP A 137 12.05 -16.57 -5.26
C ASP A 137 10.78 -16.57 -6.15
N GLY A 138 10.28 -15.39 -6.54
CA GLY A 138 9.13 -15.27 -7.44
C GLY A 138 7.77 -15.55 -6.81
N PHE A 139 7.65 -15.45 -5.48
CA PHE A 139 6.34 -15.58 -4.81
C PHE A 139 5.45 -14.38 -5.13
N ALA A 140 4.15 -14.64 -5.32
CA ALA A 140 3.19 -13.60 -5.66
C ALA A 140 2.92 -12.63 -4.49
N GLY A 141 3.15 -13.07 -3.26
CA GLY A 141 3.00 -12.24 -2.08
C GLY A 141 3.04 -13.02 -0.78
N LEU A 142 2.56 -12.37 0.28
CA LEU A 142 2.51 -12.89 1.63
C LEU A 142 1.19 -12.54 2.30
N ARG A 143 0.56 -13.51 2.95
CA ARG A 143 -0.46 -13.29 3.97
C ARG A 143 0.20 -13.32 5.35
N TYR A 144 -0.11 -12.33 6.20
CA TYR A 144 0.49 -12.18 7.53
C TYR A 144 -0.52 -11.61 8.54
N ARG A 145 -0.22 -11.70 9.83
CA ARG A 145 -1.04 -11.10 10.89
C ARG A 145 -0.79 -9.59 10.99
N SER A 146 -1.84 -8.79 11.21
CA SER A 146 -1.64 -7.37 11.49
C SER A 146 -0.97 -7.18 12.85
N VAL A 147 0.05 -6.30 12.89
CA VAL A 147 0.68 -5.86 14.14
C VAL A 147 -0.05 -4.68 14.78
N ARG A 148 -1.04 -4.09 14.08
CA ARG A 148 -1.81 -2.93 14.53
C ARG A 148 -3.20 -3.30 15.01
N LYS A 149 -3.77 -4.38 14.50
CA LYS A 149 -5.07 -4.90 14.93
C LYS A 149 -4.99 -6.42 15.20
N PRO A 150 -4.85 -6.83 16.48
CA PRO A 150 -4.75 -8.24 16.84
C PRO A 150 -5.93 -9.07 16.31
N GLY A 151 -5.64 -10.28 15.83
CA GLY A 151 -6.63 -11.20 15.26
C GLY A 151 -6.94 -10.97 13.78
N GLN A 152 -6.49 -9.86 13.21
CA GLN A 152 -6.73 -9.52 11.80
C GLN A 152 -5.58 -9.94 10.89
N HIS A 153 -5.89 -10.08 9.61
CA HIS A 153 -4.93 -10.43 8.56
C HIS A 153 -4.67 -9.26 7.61
N CYS A 154 -3.45 -9.25 7.09
CA CYS A 154 -3.01 -8.36 6.03
C CYS A 154 -2.32 -9.17 4.94
N TRP A 155 -2.20 -8.55 3.76
CA TRP A 155 -1.48 -9.09 2.63
C TRP A 155 -0.46 -8.08 2.11
N ALA A 156 0.66 -8.60 1.62
CA ALA A 156 1.70 -7.86 0.93
C ALA A 156 1.93 -8.52 -0.42
N LEU A 157 1.30 -7.98 -1.47
CA LEU A 157 1.43 -8.48 -2.83
C LEU A 157 2.71 -7.94 -3.47
N MET A 158 3.51 -8.85 -4.02
CA MET A 158 4.79 -8.54 -4.68
C MET A 158 4.62 -8.24 -6.18
N THR A 159 3.43 -8.52 -6.71
CA THR A 159 3.02 -8.26 -8.09
C THR A 159 1.56 -7.82 -8.13
N PRO A 160 1.17 -6.93 -9.06
CA PRO A 160 -0.24 -6.59 -9.27
C PRO A 160 -1.02 -7.68 -10.03
N ARG A 161 -0.35 -8.71 -10.57
CA ARG A 161 -0.96 -9.73 -11.44
C ARG A 161 -2.18 -10.42 -10.83
N ASN A 162 -2.17 -10.65 -9.52
CA ASN A 162 -3.23 -11.36 -8.81
C ASN A 162 -4.48 -10.50 -8.55
N VAL A 163 -4.44 -9.20 -8.84
CA VAL A 163 -5.55 -8.29 -8.57
C VAL A 163 -6.63 -8.44 -9.66
N LEU A 164 -7.87 -8.68 -9.22
CA LEU A 164 -9.04 -8.87 -10.08
C LEU A 164 -9.87 -7.59 -10.23
N SER A 165 -9.94 -6.77 -9.18
CA SER A 165 -10.53 -5.43 -9.22
C SER A 165 -10.11 -4.60 -8.01
N ILE A 166 -10.02 -3.28 -8.18
CA ILE A 166 -9.98 -2.32 -7.07
C ILE A 166 -11.01 -1.23 -7.32
N VAL A 167 -11.94 -1.07 -6.40
CA VAL A 167 -12.99 -0.05 -6.48
C VAL A 167 -12.95 0.87 -5.28
N GLN A 168 -13.24 2.14 -5.50
CA GLN A 168 -13.39 3.09 -4.40
C GLN A 168 -14.75 2.89 -3.74
N THR A 169 -14.75 2.79 -2.41
CA THR A 169 -15.96 2.50 -1.63
C THR A 169 -16.39 3.65 -0.73
N ALA A 170 -15.46 4.48 -0.29
CA ALA A 170 -15.75 5.56 0.63
C ALA A 170 -14.70 6.67 0.57
N HIS A 171 -14.99 7.77 1.26
CA HIS A 171 -14.00 8.76 1.64
C HIS A 171 -13.85 8.78 3.16
N TYR A 172 -12.60 8.90 3.60
CA TYR A 172 -12.24 9.02 5.01
C TYR A 172 -11.52 10.33 5.24
N GLU A 173 -11.81 10.96 6.37
CA GLU A 173 -11.10 12.13 6.84
C GLU A 173 -10.19 11.74 8.01
N MET A 174 -8.98 12.29 8.02
CA MET A 174 -8.12 12.30 9.20
C MET A 174 -7.78 13.75 9.58
N ILE A 175 -7.95 14.07 10.86
CA ILE A 175 -7.65 15.39 11.42
C ILE A 175 -6.32 15.31 12.18
N TRP A 176 -5.37 16.12 11.75
CA TRP A 176 -4.09 16.31 12.44
C TRP A 176 -4.13 17.58 13.30
N ASN A 177 -3.72 17.46 14.55
CA ASN A 177 -3.48 18.57 15.47
C ASN A 177 -2.42 18.15 16.50
N ALA A 178 -1.14 18.27 16.12
CA ALA A 178 0.01 17.73 16.87
C ALA A 178 -0.12 16.21 17.18
N GLY A 179 -0.80 15.49 16.27
CA GLY A 179 -1.19 14.10 16.40
C GLY A 179 -2.52 13.85 15.66
N ILE A 180 -2.78 12.62 15.21
CA ILE A 180 -4.07 12.29 14.60
C ILE A 180 -5.13 12.20 15.69
N THR A 181 -6.04 13.17 15.68
CA THR A 181 -7.11 13.32 16.69
C THR A 181 -8.42 12.66 16.30
N SER A 182 -8.69 12.54 15.00
CA SER A 182 -9.93 11.92 14.49
C SER A 182 -9.69 11.18 13.18
N VAL A 183 -10.40 10.08 12.99
CA VAL A 183 -10.56 9.35 11.72
C VAL A 183 -12.05 9.07 11.54
N SER A 184 -12.67 9.61 10.47
CA SER A 184 -14.12 9.51 10.26
C SER A 184 -14.48 9.27 8.79
N ALA A 185 -15.54 8.51 8.52
CA ALA A 185 -16.08 8.39 7.16
C ALA A 185 -16.86 9.67 6.81
N ILE A 186 -16.63 10.22 5.61
CA ILE A 186 -17.30 11.45 5.13
C ILE A 186 -18.30 11.20 3.99
N GLY A 187 -18.38 9.96 3.48
CA GLY A 187 -19.38 9.54 2.50
C GLY A 187 -19.04 8.20 1.87
N GLU A 188 -20.07 7.41 1.57
CA GLU A 188 -19.94 6.20 0.75
C GLU A 188 -19.98 6.57 -0.74
N VAL A 189 -19.16 5.88 -1.53
CA VAL A 189 -19.20 5.96 -2.99
C VAL A 189 -19.93 4.72 -3.45
N SER A 190 -21.17 4.90 -3.93
CA SER A 190 -21.88 3.79 -4.59
C SER A 190 -21.11 3.39 -5.86
N PRO A 191 -20.89 2.08 -6.08
CA PRO A 191 -20.10 1.57 -7.21
C PRO A 191 -20.74 1.86 -8.58
#